data_AF-B8YM35-F1
#
_entry.id   AF-B8YM35-F1
#
_cell.length_a   1.000
_cell.length_b   1.000
_cell.length_c   1.000
_cell.angle_alpha   90.00
_cell.angle_beta   90.00
_cell.angle_gamma   90.00
#
_symmetry.space_group_name_H-M   'P 1'
#
loop_
_entity.id
_entity.type
_entity.pdbx_description
1 polymer ?
#
loop_
_entity_poly.entity_id
_entity_poly.type
_entity_poly.pdbx_seq_one_letter_code
_entity_poly.pdbx_strand_id
1 'polypeptide(L)' 'DRVDDALNATRAAVEEGIVAGGGTALLRAANALTVKGKNPDQEAGIHIVRRA' A
#
# COMPACT_ATOMS: atom_id res chain seq x y z
N ASP A 1 -7.21 23.31 -0.42
CA ASP A 1 -6.63 24.43 0.37
C ASP A 1 -5.80 23.82 1.49
N ARG A 2 -4.70 24.44 1.93
CA ARG A 2 -3.70 23.77 2.81
C ARG A 2 -4.27 23.29 4.15
N VAL A 3 -5.30 23.99 4.63
CA VAL A 3 -5.99 23.66 5.89
C VAL A 3 -6.89 22.44 5.71
N ASP A 4 -7.62 22.35 4.60
CA ASP A 4 -8.50 21.22 4.31
C ASP A 4 -7.70 19.93 4.10
N ASP A 5 -6.59 20.01 3.36
CA ASP A 5 -5.72 18.84 3.11
C ASP A 5 -5.14 18.31 4.41
N ALA A 6 -4.73 19.20 5.33
CA ALA A 6 -4.22 18.81 6.64
C ALA A 6 -5.30 18.19 7.54
N LEU A 7 -6.51 18.74 7.53
CA LEU A 7 -7.64 18.21 8.30
C LEU A 7 -8.03 16.81 7.82
N ASN A 8 -8.08 16.61 6.50
CA ASN A 8 -8.41 15.31 5.92
C ASN A 8 -7.30 14.27 6.17
N ALA A 9 -6.03 14.65 6.01
CA ALA A 9 -4.90 13.74 6.25
C ALA A 9 -4.81 13.29 7.72
N THR A 10 -5.05 14.20 8.67
CA THR A 10 -5.03 13.88 10.10
C THR A 10 -6.24 13.03 10.54
N ARG A 11 -7.42 13.24 9.95
CA ARG A 11 -8.58 12.36 10.16
C ARG A 11 -8.30 10.94 9.67
N ALA A 12 -7.81 10.77 8.44
CA ALA A 12 -7.48 9.46 7.89
C ALA A 12 -6.41 8.73 8.72
N ALA A 13 -5.38 9.47 9.17
CA ALA A 13 -4.32 8.93 10.03
C ALA A 13 -4.84 8.45 11.40
N VAL A 14 -5.89 9.06 11.94
CA VAL A 14 -6.52 8.65 13.20
C VAL A 14 -7.40 7.41 12.99
N GLU A 15 -8.09 7.32 11.86
CA GLU A 15 -9.01 6.21 11.56
C GLU A 15 -8.28 4.92 11.19
N GLU A 16 -7.27 4.99 10.30
CA GLU A 16 -6.56 3.81 9.78
C GLU A 16 -5.19 3.58 10.45
N GLY A 17 -4.70 4.57 11.20
CA GLY A 17 -3.36 4.57 11.78
C GLY A 17 -2.30 5.17 10.84
N ILE A 18 -1.05 5.21 11.32
CA ILE A 18 0.09 5.81 10.61
C ILE A 18 1.11 4.76 10.18
N VAL A 19 1.68 4.94 8.98
CA VAL A 19 2.76 4.11 8.44
C VAL A 19 3.92 4.98 7.96
N ALA A 20 5.08 4.35 7.75
CA ALA A 20 6.25 5.04 7.23
C ALA A 20 5.99 5.55 5.79
N GLY A 21 6.16 6.86 5.59
CA GLY A 21 5.94 7.52 4.30
C GLY A 21 7.06 7.27 3.28
N GLY A 22 7.06 8.07 2.21
CA GLY A 22 8.11 8.03 1.17
C GLY A 22 8.21 6.71 0.41
N GLY A 23 7.11 5.94 0.32
CA GLY A 23 7.07 4.63 -0.35
C GLY A 23 7.70 3.48 0.45
N THR A 24 8.25 3.73 1.65
CA THR A 24 8.88 2.69 2.47
C THR A 24 7.88 1.64 2.97
N ALA A 25 6.65 2.04 3.29
CA ALA A 25 5.57 1.10 3.61
C ALA A 25 5.25 0.16 2.45
N LEU A 26 5.23 0.67 1.21
CA LEU A 26 4.97 -0.13 0.01
C LEU A 26 6.08 -1.16 -0.23
N LEU A 27 7.35 -0.74 -0.11
CA LEU A 27 8.49 -1.66 -0.24
C LEU A 27 8.42 -2.81 0.77
N ARG A 28 8.06 -2.51 2.02
CA ARG A 28 7.89 -3.53 3.07
C ARG A 28 6.72 -4.46 2.76
N ALA A 29 5.60 -3.92 2.28
CA ALA A 29 4.42 -4.71 1.91
C ALA A 29 4.70 -5.65 0.72
N ALA A 30 5.41 -5.18 -0.32
CA ALA A 30 5.77 -5.99 -1.49
C ALA A 30 6.68 -7.18 -1.11
N ASN A 31 7.59 -6.98 -0.16
CA ASN A 31 8.43 -8.06 0.38
C ASN A 31 7.62 -9.10 1.18
N ALA A 32 6.60 -8.64 1.92
CA ALA A 32 5.74 -9.51 2.72
C ALA A 32 4.69 -10.29 1.89
N LEU A 33 4.52 -9.99 0.60
CA LEU A 33 3.50 -10.60 -0.26
C LEU A 33 3.85 -12.06 -0.63
N THR A 34 3.59 -13.02 0.25
CA THR A 34 3.90 -14.46 0.02
C THR A 34 2.76 -15.25 -0.62
N VAL A 35 1.78 -14.58 -1.22
CA VAL A 35 0.55 -15.20 -1.75
C VAL A 35 0.85 -15.93 -3.06
N LYS A 36 0.28 -17.12 -3.24
CA LYS A 36 0.34 -17.89 -4.49
C LYS A 36 -0.99 -17.79 -5.23
N GLY A 37 -0.93 -17.57 -6.55
CA GLY A 37 -2.08 -17.60 -7.44
C GLY A 37 -2.62 -19.02 -7.62
N LYS A 38 -3.93 -19.16 -7.85
CA LYS A 38 -4.55 -20.46 -8.15
C LYS A 38 -4.49 -20.81 -9.63
N ASN A 39 -4.24 -19.82 -10.50
CA ASN A 39 -4.12 -19.97 -11.94
C ASN A 39 -2.94 -19.10 -12.46
N PRO A 40 -2.48 -19.32 -13.70
CA PRO A 40 -1.37 -18.57 -14.28
C PRO A 40 -1.62 -17.07 -14.36
N ASP A 41 -2.87 -16.65 -14.60
CA ASP A 41 -3.24 -15.23 -14.71
C ASP A 41 -3.17 -14.50 -13.36
N GLN A 42 -3.57 -15.15 -12.26
CA GLN A 42 -3.44 -14.61 -10.91
C GLN A 42 -1.98 -14.52 -10.48
N GLU A 43 -1.15 -15.50 -10.84
CA GLU A 43 0.29 -15.46 -10.56
C GLU A 43 0.95 -14.28 -11.30
N ALA A 44 0.61 -14.08 -12.58
CA ALA A 44 1.06 -12.93 -13.35
C ALA A 44 0.61 -11.60 -12.71
N GLY A 45 -0.65 -11.51 -12.24
CA GLY A 45 -1.17 -10.34 -11.53
C GLY A 45 -0.42 -10.04 -10.22
N ILE A 46 -0.13 -11.07 -9.42
CA ILE A 46 0.65 -10.94 -8.17
C ILE A 46 2.06 -10.44 -8.46
N HIS A 47 2.69 -10.93 -9.53
CA HIS A 47 4.02 -10.47 -9.94
C HIS A 47 4.04 -9.01 -10.44
N ILE A 48 2.99 -8.56 -11.12
CA ILE A 48 2.85 -7.15 -11.54
C ILE A 48 2.78 -6.23 -10.32
N VAL A 49 1.91 -6.55 -9.35
CA VAL A 49 1.72 -5.75 -8.14
C VAL A 49 3.00 -5.73 -7.28
N ARG A 50 3.76 -6.82 -7.25
CA ARG A 50 5.03 -6.89 -6.52
C ARG A 50 6.14 -6.01 -7.14
N ARG A 51 6.09 -5.77 -8.45
CA ARG A 51 7.12 -4.99 -9.17
C ARG A 51 6.82 -3.49 -9.19
N ALA A 52 5.55 -3.10 -9.12
CA ALA A 52 5.09 -1.71 -9.10
C ALA A 52 5.51 -0.99 -7.81
#